data_AF-A0A4C1UYY9-F1
#
_entry.id   AF-A0A4C1UYY9-F1
#
_cell.length_a   1.000
_cell.length_b   1.000
_cell.length_c   1.000
_cell.angle_alpha   90.00
_cell.angle_beta   90.00
_cell.angle_gamma   90.00
#
_symmetry.space_group_name_H-M   'P 1'
#
loop_
_entity.id
_entity.type
_entity.pdbx_description
1 polymer ?
#
loop_
_entity_poly.entity_id
_entity_poly.type
_entity_poly.pdbx_seq_one_letter_code
_entity_poly.pdbx_strand_id
1 'polypeptide(L)'
;MDQRLRAFSWIQKALNSTPTTAELTVRFLTRIKSNRSLPISESSRLTRKTPASYADGVYMLAGADRPGARTLSKLFMRGQDGLPSIENRTALLAFFGQVVTGEIVMASESGCPIEHHRIPVEKCDHMYDPDCAGAKHMPFLRAAYDRSTGQSPNSPREQVNQMTAWIDGSFVYSTSEAWVNAMRSFQNGSLASESGMPLRNTQRVPLFNNPVPHYMRMLSPERLYLLGDPRTNQNPAMVTFGILLLRWHNVLAARAHRQHPGWSDEQLFQRARRLLIASLQLAWELARENVTQLRQTVTRLRHAIGSQAITYYGVFVELDSVGIESVVTLNSYDDKLDTDVTE
;
A
#
# COMPACT_ATOMS: atom_id res chain seq x y z
N MET A 1 30.58 -5.85 -10.72
CA MET A 1 30.47 -7.08 -9.91
C MET A 1 29.11 -7.05 -9.22
N ASP A 2 28.21 -7.90 -9.70
CA ASP A 2 26.76 -7.73 -9.72
C ASP A 2 26.09 -7.69 -8.33
N GLN A 3 25.28 -6.66 -8.04
CA GLN A 3 24.47 -6.57 -6.82
C GLN A 3 23.45 -7.72 -6.75
N ARG A 4 23.05 -8.29 -7.90
CA ARG A 4 22.20 -9.48 -7.97
C ARG A 4 22.86 -10.70 -7.34
N LEU A 5 24.18 -10.89 -7.53
CA LEU A 5 24.93 -11.97 -6.90
C LEU A 5 25.03 -11.80 -5.38
N ARG A 6 25.06 -10.55 -4.88
CA ARG A 6 25.07 -10.26 -3.44
C ARG A 6 23.70 -10.51 -2.79
N ALA A 7 22.62 -10.11 -3.44
CA ALA A 7 21.25 -10.40 -2.98
C ALA A 7 20.98 -11.92 -2.95
N PHE A 8 21.35 -12.63 -4.02
CA PHE A 8 21.30 -14.10 -4.05
C PHE A 8 22.14 -14.76 -2.95
N SER A 9 23.38 -14.29 -2.75
CA SER A 9 24.28 -14.79 -1.69
C SER A 9 23.71 -14.58 -0.28
N TRP A 10 23.07 -13.43 -0.02
CA TRP A 10 22.47 -13.12 1.27
C TRP A 10 21.22 -13.97 1.54
N ILE A 11 20.39 -14.18 0.52
CA ILE A 11 19.24 -15.09 0.57
C ILE A 11 19.69 -16.51 0.83
N GLN A 12 20.74 -16.98 0.16
CA GLN A 12 21.29 -18.32 0.35
C GLN A 12 21.88 -18.48 1.77
N LYS A 13 22.48 -17.43 2.35
CA LYS A 13 22.88 -17.41 3.77
C LYS A 13 21.69 -17.45 4.73
N ALA A 14 20.61 -16.71 4.46
CA ALA A 14 19.39 -16.72 5.28
C ALA A 14 18.56 -18.02 5.14
N LEU A 15 18.67 -18.68 3.99
CA LEU A 15 18.11 -20.01 3.73
C LEU A 15 18.91 -21.10 4.45
N ASN A 16 20.22 -20.96 4.58
CA ASN A 16 21.13 -21.99 5.11
C ASN A 16 21.49 -21.84 6.61
N SER A 17 21.10 -20.77 7.30
CA SER A 17 21.39 -20.61 8.73
C SER A 17 20.44 -21.44 9.60
N THR A 18 20.98 -22.37 10.39
CA THR A 18 20.23 -23.12 11.41
C THR A 18 19.93 -22.24 12.64
N PRO A 19 18.74 -22.36 13.26
CA PRO A 19 18.41 -21.61 14.46
C PRO A 19 18.81 -22.42 15.69
N THR A 20 20.08 -22.34 16.09
CA THR A 20 20.46 -22.73 17.45
C THR A 20 20.62 -21.49 18.31
N THR A 21 20.06 -21.58 19.52
CA THR A 21 20.01 -20.58 20.61
C THR A 21 19.08 -19.37 20.39
N ALA A 22 17.82 -19.53 20.81
CA ALA A 22 17.06 -18.69 21.74
C ALA A 22 17.21 -17.14 21.79
N GLU A 23 17.81 -16.45 20.82
CA GLU A 23 17.96 -14.98 20.82
C GLU A 23 17.63 -14.31 19.47
N LEU A 24 16.79 -14.94 18.66
CA LEU A 24 16.03 -14.24 17.62
C LEU A 24 14.55 -14.30 17.94
N THR A 25 14.23 -13.70 19.10
CA THR A 25 12.88 -13.34 19.54
C THR A 25 12.07 -12.85 18.36
N VAL A 26 10.87 -13.40 18.22
CA VAL A 26 9.74 -12.87 17.45
C VAL A 26 9.74 -11.33 17.52
N ARG A 27 10.31 -10.67 16.51
CA ARG A 27 10.42 -9.20 16.41
C ARG A 27 9.75 -8.63 15.15
N PHE A 28 8.89 -9.42 14.50
CA PHE A 28 8.25 -9.06 13.23
C PHE A 28 6.72 -9.12 13.26
N LEU A 29 6.13 -9.26 14.44
CA LEU A 29 4.75 -8.88 14.71
C LEU A 29 4.83 -7.73 15.71
N THR A 30 4.33 -6.56 15.29
CA THR A 30 4.35 -5.28 16.04
C THR A 30 5.69 -4.91 16.67
N ARG A 31 6.64 -4.38 15.86
CA ARG A 31 7.80 -3.66 16.40
C ARG A 31 7.40 -2.27 16.91
N ILE A 32 6.52 -2.23 17.93
CA ILE A 32 6.23 -1.06 18.78
C ILE A 32 7.51 -0.57 19.50
N LYS A 33 8.61 -1.34 19.50
CA LYS A 33 9.84 -1.04 20.26
C LYS A 33 11.12 -0.98 19.43
N SER A 34 11.06 -0.54 18.16
CA SER A 34 12.26 -0.37 17.33
C SER A 34 13.02 0.93 17.60
N ASN A 35 12.30 1.99 17.95
CA ASN A 35 12.86 3.30 18.20
C ASN A 35 12.26 3.78 19.52
N ARG A 36 13.09 3.94 20.56
CA ARG A 36 12.62 4.44 21.87
C ARG A 36 12.04 5.86 21.80
N SER A 37 12.13 6.52 20.64
CA SER A 37 11.65 7.89 20.43
C SER A 37 10.35 8.00 19.60
N LEU A 38 9.99 7.05 18.72
CA LEU A 38 8.76 7.13 17.90
C LEU A 38 8.31 5.72 17.43
N PRO A 39 7.24 5.13 18.00
CA PRO A 39 6.67 3.91 17.47
C PRO A 39 5.85 4.21 16.21
N ILE A 40 6.35 3.85 15.03
CA ILE A 40 5.56 3.84 13.80
C ILE A 40 4.76 2.53 13.78
N SER A 41 3.59 2.57 14.41
CA SER A 41 2.61 1.48 14.45
C SER A 41 1.44 1.76 13.50
N GLU A 42 0.57 0.76 13.34
CA GLU A 42 -0.79 0.99 12.84
C GLU A 42 -1.43 2.19 13.56
N SER A 43 -2.17 3.01 12.83
CA SER A 43 -2.77 4.28 13.28
C SER A 43 -1.77 5.41 13.62
N SER A 44 -0.51 5.32 13.17
CA SER A 44 0.42 6.46 13.24
C SER A 44 0.03 7.58 12.26
N ARG A 45 0.38 8.83 12.61
CA ARG A 45 0.21 9.99 11.71
C ARG A 45 1.06 9.83 10.45
N LEU A 46 0.52 10.28 9.32
CA LEU A 46 1.32 10.45 8.11
C LEU A 46 2.33 11.59 8.30
N THR A 47 3.55 11.38 7.84
CA THR A 47 4.60 12.40 7.87
C THR A 47 4.29 13.47 6.84
N ARG A 48 4.56 14.74 7.14
CA ARG A 48 4.46 15.84 6.18
C ARG A 48 5.85 16.35 5.80
N LYS A 49 6.09 16.63 4.52
CA LYS A 49 7.32 17.33 4.10
C LYS A 49 7.16 18.84 4.21
N THR A 50 5.95 19.34 4.01
CA THR A 50 5.59 20.74 4.15
C THR A 50 4.50 20.93 5.20
N PRO A 51 4.36 22.13 5.80
CA PRO A 51 3.24 22.42 6.69
C PRO A 51 1.90 22.18 6.02
N ALA A 52 0.88 21.80 6.80
CA ALA A 52 -0.46 21.58 6.27
C ALA A 52 -1.04 22.87 5.68
N SER A 53 -1.63 22.79 4.49
CA SER A 53 -2.30 23.90 3.81
C SER A 53 -3.81 23.72 3.88
N TYR A 54 -4.43 24.29 4.91
CA TYR A 54 -5.88 24.35 5.11
C TYR A 54 -6.37 25.80 4.95
N ALA A 55 -7.61 26.00 4.50
CA ALA A 55 -8.16 27.35 4.27
C ALA A 55 -8.21 28.20 5.54
N ASP A 56 -8.51 27.57 6.67
CA ASP A 56 -8.55 28.15 8.02
C ASP A 56 -7.24 27.95 8.79
N GLY A 57 -6.22 27.37 8.15
CA GLY A 57 -4.98 26.96 8.80
C GLY A 57 -5.10 25.78 9.76
N VAL A 58 -6.28 25.14 9.88
CA VAL A 58 -6.52 24.06 10.86
C VAL A 58 -7.04 22.78 10.23
N TYR A 59 -8.23 22.81 9.62
CA TYR A 59 -8.85 21.60 9.10
C TYR A 59 -9.76 21.81 7.89
N MET A 60 -10.17 23.04 7.56
CA MET A 60 -11.04 23.29 6.41
C MET A 60 -10.27 23.05 5.11
N LEU A 61 -10.84 22.23 4.23
CA LEU A 61 -10.23 21.92 2.92
C LEU A 61 -9.88 23.22 2.20
N ALA A 62 -8.62 23.36 1.80
CA ALA A 62 -8.14 24.47 0.99
C ALA A 62 -8.61 24.35 -0.46
N GLY A 63 -8.47 25.43 -1.22
CA GLY A 63 -8.67 25.41 -2.67
C GLY A 63 -10.09 25.76 -3.12
N ALA A 64 -10.85 26.51 -2.33
CA ALA A 64 -12.12 27.09 -2.78
C ALA A 64 -11.94 28.05 -3.97
N ASP A 65 -10.74 28.59 -4.13
CA ASP A 65 -10.25 29.43 -5.22
C ASP A 65 -9.66 28.65 -6.40
N ARG A 66 -9.59 27.31 -6.32
CA ARG A 66 -9.01 26.44 -7.35
C ARG A 66 -10.10 25.87 -8.27
N PRO A 67 -9.77 25.48 -9.51
CA PRO A 67 -10.71 24.79 -10.38
C PRO A 67 -11.22 23.48 -9.74
N GLY A 68 -12.48 23.13 -10.01
CA GLY A 68 -13.10 21.93 -9.44
C GLY A 68 -12.38 20.64 -9.87
N ALA A 69 -12.33 19.64 -8.97
CA ALA A 69 -11.61 18.38 -9.22
C ALA A 69 -12.11 17.65 -10.48
N ARG A 70 -13.41 17.67 -10.78
CA ARG A 70 -13.96 17.09 -12.02
C ARG A 70 -13.49 17.82 -13.26
N THR A 71 -13.44 19.15 -13.22
CA THR A 71 -12.92 19.99 -14.31
C THR A 71 -11.46 19.65 -14.59
N LEU A 72 -10.62 19.61 -13.55
CA LEU A 72 -9.20 19.23 -13.68
C LEU A 72 -9.03 17.80 -14.21
N SER A 73 -9.83 16.85 -13.72
CA SER A 73 -9.83 15.46 -14.22
C SER A 73 -10.16 15.40 -15.72
N LYS A 74 -11.14 16.17 -16.20
CA LYS A 74 -11.47 16.24 -17.63
C LYS A 74 -10.37 16.88 -18.47
N LEU A 75 -9.71 17.90 -17.94
CA LEU A 75 -8.66 18.63 -18.64
C LEU A 75 -7.38 17.81 -18.76
N PHE A 76 -6.97 17.12 -17.70
CA PHE A 76 -5.68 16.40 -17.65
C PHE A 76 -5.78 14.91 -17.94
N MET A 77 -6.85 14.24 -17.52
CA MET A 77 -6.94 12.77 -17.56
C MET A 77 -7.76 12.25 -18.75
N ARG A 78 -8.39 13.13 -19.54
CA ARG A 78 -9.10 12.72 -20.75
C ARG A 78 -8.09 12.47 -21.87
N GLY A 79 -8.09 11.26 -22.42
CA GLY A 79 -7.20 10.86 -23.51
C GLY A 79 -7.81 9.76 -24.37
N GLN A 80 -7.03 9.30 -25.33
CA GLN A 80 -7.36 8.11 -26.12
C GLN A 80 -6.89 6.87 -25.36
N ASP A 81 -7.75 5.86 -25.29
CA ASP A 81 -7.40 4.56 -24.72
C ASP A 81 -6.50 3.76 -25.69
N GLY A 82 -5.83 2.73 -25.16
CA GLY A 82 -5.02 1.81 -25.98
C GLY A 82 -3.61 2.29 -26.30
N LEU A 83 -3.19 3.43 -25.75
CA LEU A 83 -1.80 3.88 -25.83
C LEU A 83 -0.90 2.94 -25.00
N PRO A 84 0.07 2.24 -25.62
CA PRO A 84 0.94 1.33 -24.89
C PRO A 84 1.95 2.11 -24.03
N SER A 85 2.51 1.44 -23.01
CA SER A 85 3.62 1.99 -22.23
C SER A 85 4.83 2.22 -23.14
N ILE A 86 5.35 3.45 -23.16
CA ILE A 86 6.58 3.80 -23.90
C ILE A 86 7.80 2.97 -23.46
N GLU A 87 7.84 2.57 -22.19
CA GLU A 87 8.90 1.75 -21.62
C GLU A 87 8.58 0.23 -21.63
N ASN A 88 7.59 -0.22 -22.40
CA ASN A 88 7.16 -1.63 -22.44
C ASN A 88 6.85 -2.23 -21.05
N ARG A 89 6.37 -1.40 -20.11
CA ARG A 89 6.00 -1.84 -18.76
C ARG A 89 4.76 -2.73 -18.82
N THR A 90 4.79 -3.82 -18.07
CA THR A 90 3.69 -4.78 -18.03
C THR A 90 2.60 -4.31 -17.06
N ALA A 91 1.36 -4.72 -17.31
CA ALA A 91 0.25 -4.50 -16.38
C ALA A 91 0.53 -5.12 -14.99
N LEU A 92 1.31 -6.21 -14.94
CA LEU A 92 1.73 -6.84 -13.69
C LEU A 92 2.50 -5.86 -12.79
N LEU A 93 3.38 -5.02 -13.37
CA LEU A 93 4.12 -4.01 -12.61
C LEU A 93 3.20 -2.98 -11.98
N ALA A 94 2.19 -2.49 -12.73
CA ALA A 94 1.23 -1.51 -12.21
C ALA A 94 0.42 -2.07 -11.03
N PHE A 95 -0.10 -3.30 -11.17
CA PHE A 95 -0.85 -3.94 -10.08
C PHE A 95 0.04 -4.39 -8.91
N PHE A 96 1.30 -4.75 -9.16
CA PHE A 96 2.26 -4.96 -8.07
C PHE A 96 2.54 -3.66 -7.31
N GLY A 97 2.58 -2.52 -8.02
CA GLY A 97 2.60 -1.20 -7.41
C GLY A 97 1.42 -0.97 -6.46
N GLN A 98 0.20 -1.38 -6.84
CA GLN A 98 -0.96 -1.32 -5.93
C GLN A 98 -0.78 -2.18 -4.67
N VAL A 99 -0.20 -3.38 -4.80
CA VAL A 99 0.10 -4.25 -3.65
C VAL A 99 1.11 -3.58 -2.71
N VAL A 100 2.19 -3.02 -3.25
CA VAL A 100 3.22 -2.34 -2.45
C VAL A 100 2.67 -1.07 -1.79
N THR A 101 1.88 -0.26 -2.49
CA THR A 101 1.18 0.88 -1.88
C THR A 101 0.25 0.41 -0.78
N GLY A 102 -0.48 -0.71 -1.01
CA GLY A 102 -1.33 -1.32 -0.02
C GLY A 102 -0.60 -1.72 1.27
N GLU A 103 0.60 -2.29 1.16
CA GLU A 103 1.43 -2.67 2.32
C GLU A 103 1.76 -1.50 3.25
N ILE A 104 2.06 -0.33 2.67
CA ILE A 104 2.64 0.79 3.41
C ILE A 104 1.63 1.86 3.80
N VAL A 105 0.51 2.00 3.07
CA VAL A 105 -0.43 3.10 3.29
C VAL A 105 -1.90 2.70 3.13
N MET A 106 -2.71 3.16 4.07
CA MET A 106 -4.16 3.20 4.01
C MET A 106 -4.65 4.44 4.77
N ALA A 107 -4.86 5.53 4.06
CA ALA A 107 -5.24 6.81 4.67
C ALA A 107 -6.46 7.48 4.02
N SER A 108 -7.12 6.79 3.08
CA SER A 108 -8.32 7.30 2.38
C SER A 108 -9.62 6.95 3.08
N GLU A 109 -9.58 6.09 4.10
CA GLU A 109 -10.78 5.60 4.78
C GLU A 109 -11.45 6.70 5.59
N SER A 110 -12.78 6.77 5.52
CA SER A 110 -13.55 7.80 6.19
C SER A 110 -13.45 7.69 7.72
N GLY A 111 -13.27 8.83 8.38
CA GLY A 111 -13.25 8.92 9.84
C GLY A 111 -14.63 9.19 10.46
N CYS A 112 -14.62 9.32 11.80
CA CYS A 112 -15.75 9.83 12.57
C CYS A 112 -15.39 11.19 13.20
N PRO A 113 -16.25 12.23 13.11
CA PRO A 113 -17.56 12.23 12.44
C PRO A 113 -17.43 12.12 10.91
N ILE A 114 -18.52 11.69 10.25
CA ILE A 114 -18.54 11.62 8.79
C ILE A 114 -18.56 13.05 8.25
N GLU A 115 -17.47 13.43 7.59
CA GLU A 115 -17.33 14.72 6.93
C GLU A 115 -17.45 14.53 5.42
N HIS A 116 -18.45 15.17 4.84
CA HIS A 116 -18.74 15.08 3.42
C HIS A 116 -18.38 16.39 2.71
N HIS A 117 -17.67 16.26 1.60
CA HIS A 117 -17.39 17.32 0.66
C HIS A 117 -18.03 16.99 -0.68
N ARG A 118 -18.67 17.99 -1.29
CA ARG A 118 -19.34 17.83 -2.59
C ARG A 118 -18.36 18.24 -3.68
N ILE A 119 -18.03 17.30 -4.57
CA ILE A 119 -17.29 17.64 -5.78
C ILE A 119 -18.32 18.12 -6.80
N PRO A 120 -18.32 19.41 -7.19
CA PRO A 120 -19.28 19.93 -8.15
C PRO A 120 -19.08 19.28 -9.52
N VAL A 121 -20.18 18.94 -10.17
CA VAL A 121 -20.21 18.44 -11.55
C VAL A 121 -20.71 19.57 -12.45
N GLU A 122 -19.96 19.85 -13.51
CA GLU A 122 -20.35 20.84 -14.51
C GLU A 122 -21.66 20.45 -15.19
N LYS A 123 -22.49 21.44 -15.52
CA LYS A 123 -23.70 21.22 -16.32
C LYS A 123 -23.31 20.56 -17.64
N CYS A 124 -24.10 19.58 -18.08
CA CYS A 124 -23.83 18.81 -19.30
C CYS A 124 -22.53 17.98 -19.25
N ASP A 125 -22.06 17.58 -18.06
CA ASP A 125 -20.99 16.59 -17.96
C ASP A 125 -21.43 15.28 -18.63
N HIS A 126 -20.69 14.83 -19.65
CA HIS A 126 -21.06 13.66 -20.44
C HIS A 126 -21.34 12.37 -19.64
N MET A 127 -20.70 12.21 -18.47
CA MET A 127 -20.81 10.99 -17.66
C MET A 127 -21.81 11.20 -16.51
N TYR A 128 -21.67 12.31 -15.79
CA TYR A 128 -22.40 12.52 -14.54
C TYR A 128 -23.63 13.43 -14.70
N ASP A 129 -23.73 14.20 -15.78
CA ASP A 129 -24.87 15.06 -16.11
C ASP A 129 -25.27 15.01 -17.61
N PRO A 130 -25.61 13.83 -18.16
CA PRO A 130 -25.93 13.71 -19.59
C PRO A 130 -27.16 14.52 -20.01
N ASP A 131 -28.15 14.67 -19.12
CA ASP A 131 -29.39 15.41 -19.38
C ASP A 131 -29.26 16.93 -19.19
N CYS A 132 -28.04 17.45 -18.95
CA CYS A 132 -27.80 18.87 -18.73
C CYS A 132 -28.65 19.49 -17.60
N ALA A 133 -29.02 18.71 -16.57
CA ALA A 133 -29.89 19.19 -15.49
C ALA A 133 -29.19 20.24 -14.62
N GLY A 134 -27.86 20.18 -14.51
CA GLY A 134 -27.07 21.01 -13.62
C GLY A 134 -27.25 20.65 -12.14
N ALA A 135 -26.55 21.36 -11.26
CA ALA A 135 -26.57 21.17 -9.80
C ALA A 135 -26.24 19.74 -9.30
N LYS A 136 -25.62 18.90 -10.14
CA LYS A 136 -25.14 17.57 -9.77
C LYS A 136 -23.81 17.66 -9.03
N HIS A 137 -23.55 16.69 -8.17
CA HIS A 137 -22.31 16.60 -7.42
C HIS A 137 -21.95 15.15 -7.12
N MET A 138 -20.66 14.84 -7.05
CA MET A 138 -20.17 13.56 -6.56
C MET A 138 -19.89 13.67 -5.06
N PRO A 139 -20.34 12.70 -4.24
CA PRO A 139 -20.04 12.69 -2.82
C PRO A 139 -18.58 12.28 -2.58
N PHE A 140 -17.87 13.03 -1.76
CA PHE A 140 -16.52 12.71 -1.31
C PHE A 140 -16.47 12.73 0.23
N LEU A 141 -15.98 11.65 0.83
CA LEU A 141 -15.82 11.57 2.28
C LEU A 141 -14.38 11.91 2.65
N ARG A 142 -14.21 12.69 3.71
CA ARG A 142 -12.88 13.03 4.20
C ARG A 142 -12.27 11.85 4.97
N ALA A 143 -10.98 11.66 4.75
CA ALA A 143 -10.15 10.69 5.45
C ALA A 143 -10.17 10.85 6.98
N ALA A 144 -9.99 9.74 7.67
CA ALA A 144 -9.74 9.67 9.10
C ALA A 144 -8.46 10.44 9.48
N TYR A 145 -8.47 11.00 10.68
CA TYR A 145 -7.38 11.82 11.20
C TYR A 145 -7.18 11.58 12.69
N ASP A 146 -6.03 12.00 13.21
CA ASP A 146 -5.75 11.92 14.64
C ASP A 146 -6.61 12.94 15.39
N ARG A 147 -7.48 12.43 16.27
CA ARG A 147 -8.43 13.23 17.06
C ARG A 147 -7.76 14.24 18.01
N SER A 148 -6.49 14.04 18.35
CA SER A 148 -5.70 15.00 19.13
C SER A 148 -5.24 16.23 18.30
N THR A 149 -5.47 16.23 16.98
CA THR A 149 -5.09 17.29 16.05
C THR A 149 -6.33 17.93 15.40
N GLY A 150 -6.12 19.01 14.63
CA GLY A 150 -7.19 19.67 13.88
C GLY A 150 -8.09 20.57 14.74
N GLN A 151 -7.59 21.03 15.89
CA GLN A 151 -8.33 21.87 16.84
C GLN A 151 -7.76 23.30 16.94
N SER A 152 -6.53 23.52 16.46
CA SER A 152 -5.89 24.85 16.50
C SER A 152 -4.85 25.00 15.38
N PRO A 153 -4.48 26.24 14.98
CA PRO A 153 -3.44 26.48 13.96
C PRO A 153 -2.07 25.89 14.31
N ASN A 154 -1.76 25.73 15.60
CA ASN A 154 -0.52 25.11 16.07
C ASN A 154 -0.55 23.58 16.05
N SER A 155 -1.73 22.99 15.86
CA SER A 155 -1.92 21.55 15.69
C SER A 155 -2.97 21.32 14.60
N PRO A 156 -2.63 21.60 13.33
CA PRO A 156 -3.54 21.39 12.21
C PRO A 156 -3.83 19.90 12.05
N ARG A 157 -4.88 19.56 11.31
CA ARG A 157 -5.36 18.19 11.15
C ARG A 157 -4.28 17.29 10.52
N GLU A 158 -4.06 16.12 11.12
CA GLU A 158 -3.12 15.10 10.61
C GLU A 158 -3.83 13.78 10.31
N GLN A 159 -3.72 13.32 9.05
CA GLN A 159 -4.29 12.05 8.62
C GLN A 159 -3.54 10.88 9.26
N VAL A 160 -4.27 9.80 9.55
CA VAL A 160 -3.70 8.58 10.12
C VAL A 160 -3.53 7.51 9.06
N ASN A 161 -2.42 6.78 9.15
CA ASN A 161 -2.20 5.58 8.37
C ASN A 161 -2.75 4.37 9.10
N GLN A 162 -3.73 3.70 8.51
CA GLN A 162 -4.33 2.47 9.05
C GLN A 162 -3.54 1.21 8.67
N MET A 163 -2.40 1.35 7.98
CA MET A 163 -1.44 0.28 7.72
C MET A 163 -0.13 0.52 8.47
N THR A 164 0.72 -0.50 8.53
CA THR A 164 2.11 -0.31 8.97
C THR A 164 2.87 0.46 7.88
N ALA A 165 3.86 1.28 8.23
CA ALA A 165 4.68 1.98 7.24
C ALA A 165 5.75 1.08 6.58
N TRP A 166 5.65 -0.24 6.77
CA TRP A 166 6.69 -1.21 6.42
C TRP A 166 6.16 -2.17 5.36
N ILE A 167 7.05 -2.64 4.49
CA ILE A 167 6.76 -3.80 3.64
C ILE A 167 7.01 -5.06 4.49
N ASP A 168 6.04 -5.41 5.32
CA ASP A 168 6.12 -6.48 6.32
C ASP A 168 5.15 -7.65 6.05
N GLY A 169 4.55 -7.68 4.86
CA GLY A 169 3.58 -8.67 4.43
C GLY A 169 2.19 -8.46 5.02
N SER A 170 1.86 -7.28 5.54
CA SER A 170 0.53 -6.91 6.05
C SER A 170 -0.59 -7.17 5.03
N PHE A 171 -0.31 -7.07 3.74
CA PHE A 171 -1.22 -7.41 2.65
C PHE A 171 -1.65 -8.88 2.67
N VAL A 172 -0.74 -9.76 3.08
CA VAL A 172 -0.97 -11.23 3.15
C VAL A 172 -1.43 -11.65 4.55
N TYR A 173 -0.85 -11.06 5.58
CA TYR A 173 -0.99 -11.52 6.97
C TYR A 173 -1.87 -10.62 7.84
N SER A 174 -2.43 -9.54 7.30
CA SER A 174 -3.14 -8.50 8.04
C SER A 174 -2.26 -7.77 9.08
N THR A 175 -2.75 -6.64 9.57
CA THR A 175 -2.23 -5.96 10.76
C THR A 175 -2.78 -6.56 12.06
N SER A 176 -3.91 -7.28 11.97
CA SER A 176 -4.60 -7.89 13.12
C SER A 176 -4.23 -9.37 13.31
N GLU A 177 -3.79 -9.72 14.52
CA GLU A 177 -3.48 -11.10 14.89
C GLU A 177 -4.74 -11.99 14.89
N ALA A 178 -5.90 -11.46 15.33
CA ALA A 178 -7.15 -12.20 15.26
C ALA A 178 -7.53 -12.53 13.80
N TRP A 179 -7.31 -11.59 12.88
CA TRP A 179 -7.53 -11.79 11.46
C TRP A 179 -6.57 -12.83 10.88
N VAL A 180 -5.27 -12.75 11.16
CA VAL A 180 -4.32 -13.76 10.66
C VAL A 180 -4.66 -15.15 11.18
N ASN A 181 -5.10 -15.26 12.43
CA ASN A 181 -5.52 -16.53 13.02
C ASN A 181 -6.78 -17.10 12.32
N ALA A 182 -7.73 -16.25 11.93
CA ALA A 182 -8.88 -16.67 11.11
C ALA A 182 -8.48 -17.22 9.72
N MET A 183 -7.32 -16.80 9.19
CA MET A 183 -6.79 -17.25 7.91
C MET A 183 -5.90 -18.50 8.01
N ARG A 184 -5.48 -18.91 9.21
CA ARG A 184 -4.58 -20.06 9.40
C ARG A 184 -5.35 -21.37 9.41
N SER A 185 -4.72 -22.41 8.89
CA SER A 185 -5.22 -23.79 9.07
C SER A 185 -4.80 -24.39 10.41
N PHE A 186 -3.77 -23.82 11.04
CA PHE A 186 -3.04 -24.38 12.19
C PHE A 186 -2.52 -25.80 11.94
N GLN A 187 -2.25 -26.12 10.68
CA GLN A 187 -1.67 -27.38 10.23
C GLN A 187 -0.46 -27.12 9.33
N ASN A 188 0.68 -27.71 9.69
CA ASN A 188 1.94 -27.66 8.93
C ASN A 188 2.43 -26.23 8.61
N GLY A 189 2.04 -25.24 9.41
CA GLY A 189 2.38 -23.84 9.27
C GLY A 189 1.73 -23.16 8.07
N SER A 190 0.56 -23.64 7.61
CA SER A 190 -0.09 -23.16 6.38
C SER A 190 -1.23 -22.16 6.62
N LEU A 191 -1.52 -21.35 5.60
CA LEU A 191 -2.76 -20.60 5.47
C LEU A 191 -3.86 -21.53 4.94
N ALA A 192 -5.06 -21.38 5.49
CA ALA A 192 -6.21 -22.17 5.11
C ALA A 192 -6.62 -21.87 3.66
N SER A 193 -6.84 -22.94 2.90
CA SER A 193 -7.24 -22.87 1.49
C SER A 193 -8.04 -24.10 1.09
N GLU A 194 -8.99 -23.93 0.18
CA GLU A 194 -9.77 -25.02 -0.41
C GLU A 194 -9.43 -25.13 -1.89
N SER A 195 -8.97 -26.30 -2.33
CA SER A 195 -8.51 -26.53 -3.72
C SER A 195 -7.47 -25.50 -4.21
N GLY A 196 -6.62 -25.01 -3.31
CA GLY A 196 -5.60 -24.00 -3.61
C GLY A 196 -6.12 -22.55 -3.71
N MET A 197 -7.40 -22.33 -3.40
CA MET A 197 -8.02 -21.01 -3.33
C MET A 197 -8.19 -20.56 -1.88
N PRO A 198 -8.13 -19.24 -1.58
CA PRO A 198 -8.43 -18.72 -0.24
C PRO A 198 -9.86 -19.09 0.17
N LEU A 199 -10.08 -19.22 1.47
CA LEU A 199 -11.42 -19.40 2.00
C LEU A 199 -12.33 -18.21 1.67
N ARG A 200 -13.65 -18.43 1.71
CA ARG A 200 -14.64 -17.36 1.68
C ARG A 200 -14.70 -16.66 3.03
N ASN A 201 -15.10 -15.39 3.05
CA ASN A 201 -15.23 -14.59 4.28
C ASN A 201 -16.46 -14.95 5.12
N THR A 202 -16.65 -16.23 5.42
CA THR A 202 -17.76 -16.74 6.24
C THR A 202 -17.67 -16.28 7.70
N GLN A 203 -16.45 -16.00 8.17
CA GLN A 203 -16.20 -15.42 9.50
C GLN A 203 -16.47 -13.90 9.56
N ARG A 204 -16.86 -13.26 8.44
CA ARG A 204 -17.23 -11.84 8.35
C ARG A 204 -16.19 -10.88 8.94
N VAL A 205 -14.92 -11.19 8.68
CA VAL A 205 -13.80 -10.28 8.92
C VAL A 205 -14.05 -8.97 8.14
N PRO A 206 -13.63 -7.79 8.65
CA PRO A 206 -14.02 -6.48 8.11
C PRO A 206 -13.32 -6.13 6.78
N LEU A 207 -13.56 -6.95 5.76
CA LEU A 207 -13.20 -6.67 4.37
C LEU A 207 -14.10 -5.57 3.80
N PHE A 208 -13.55 -4.75 2.90
CA PHE A 208 -14.33 -3.74 2.21
C PHE A 208 -15.32 -4.40 1.24
N ASN A 209 -16.60 -4.10 1.44
CA ASN A 209 -17.71 -4.65 0.68
C ASN A 209 -18.56 -3.53 0.09
N ASN A 210 -17.92 -2.68 -0.70
CA ASN A 210 -18.58 -1.59 -1.41
C ASN A 210 -19.66 -2.13 -2.36
N PRO A 211 -20.76 -1.37 -2.60
CA PRO A 211 -21.81 -1.76 -3.53
C PRO A 211 -21.21 -2.08 -4.90
N VAL A 212 -21.64 -3.19 -5.50
CA VAL A 212 -21.13 -3.58 -6.81
C VAL A 212 -21.72 -2.61 -7.86
N PRO A 213 -20.90 -1.90 -8.66
CA PRO A 213 -21.40 -0.87 -9.58
C PRO A 213 -22.48 -1.37 -10.55
N HIS A 214 -22.37 -2.62 -11.02
CA HIS A 214 -23.33 -3.22 -11.94
C HIS A 214 -24.68 -3.59 -11.27
N TYR A 215 -24.66 -3.99 -10.00
CA TYR A 215 -25.88 -4.38 -9.27
C TYR A 215 -26.49 -3.23 -8.48
N MET A 216 -25.74 -2.13 -8.29
CA MET A 216 -26.14 -0.94 -7.53
C MET A 216 -26.66 -1.24 -6.12
N ARG A 217 -26.17 -2.31 -5.49
CA ARG A 217 -26.53 -2.73 -4.13
C ARG A 217 -25.38 -3.40 -3.41
N MET A 218 -25.44 -3.39 -2.09
CA MET A 218 -24.56 -4.22 -1.26
C MET A 218 -24.95 -5.69 -1.40
N LEU A 219 -23.95 -6.55 -1.62
CA LEU A 219 -24.09 -8.00 -1.61
C LEU A 219 -23.52 -8.56 -0.30
N SER A 220 -23.75 -9.84 -0.01
CA SER A 220 -23.17 -10.45 1.19
C SER A 220 -21.63 -10.36 1.18
N PRO A 221 -20.98 -9.96 2.29
CA PRO A 221 -19.51 -9.94 2.38
C PRO A 221 -18.91 -11.35 2.35
N GLU A 222 -19.69 -12.39 2.62
CA GLU A 222 -19.24 -13.79 2.60
C GLU A 222 -18.83 -14.26 1.20
N ARG A 223 -19.27 -13.56 0.14
CA ARG A 223 -18.82 -13.83 -1.23
C ARG A 223 -17.33 -13.51 -1.45
N LEU A 224 -16.75 -12.63 -0.63
CA LEU A 224 -15.38 -12.16 -0.78
C LEU A 224 -14.39 -13.24 -0.35
N TYR A 225 -13.20 -13.25 -0.95
CA TYR A 225 -12.11 -14.09 -0.47
C TYR A 225 -11.54 -13.51 0.82
N LEU A 226 -11.35 -14.37 1.82
CA LEU A 226 -10.70 -14.04 3.08
C LEU A 226 -9.19 -13.96 2.86
N LEU A 227 -8.68 -12.73 2.80
CA LEU A 227 -7.28 -12.37 2.56
C LEU A 227 -6.85 -11.30 3.56
N GLY A 228 -5.56 -10.99 3.65
CA GLY A 228 -4.99 -10.19 4.74
C GLY A 228 -5.35 -8.71 4.74
N ASP A 229 -5.44 -8.08 3.57
CA ASP A 229 -5.79 -6.66 3.44
C ASP A 229 -7.30 -6.47 3.21
N PRO A 230 -7.95 -5.49 3.88
CA PRO A 230 -9.37 -5.17 3.67
C PRO A 230 -9.73 -4.84 2.22
N ARG A 231 -8.78 -4.31 1.44
CA ARG A 231 -8.93 -3.89 0.04
C ARG A 231 -8.61 -5.01 -0.95
N THR A 232 -8.21 -6.20 -0.52
CA THR A 232 -7.75 -7.26 -1.44
C THR A 232 -8.79 -7.61 -2.52
N ASN A 233 -10.08 -7.45 -2.20
CA ASN A 233 -11.19 -7.75 -3.11
C ASN A 233 -11.64 -6.56 -3.98
N GLN A 234 -10.90 -5.45 -4.02
CA GLN A 234 -11.31 -4.24 -4.76
C GLN A 234 -11.29 -4.42 -6.28
N ASN A 235 -10.37 -5.21 -6.80
CA ASN A 235 -10.27 -5.53 -8.23
C ASN A 235 -9.66 -6.93 -8.44
N PRO A 236 -9.90 -7.58 -9.60
CA PRO A 236 -9.43 -8.95 -9.85
C PRO A 236 -7.91 -9.13 -9.78
N ALA A 237 -7.13 -8.09 -10.12
CA ALA A 237 -5.67 -8.18 -10.09
C ALA A 237 -5.15 -8.27 -8.65
N MET A 238 -5.69 -7.47 -7.71
CA MET A 238 -5.34 -7.58 -6.29
C MET A 238 -5.73 -8.92 -5.69
N VAL A 239 -6.91 -9.44 -6.03
CA VAL A 239 -7.32 -10.79 -5.64
C VAL A 239 -6.31 -11.82 -6.15
N THR A 240 -5.86 -11.68 -7.40
CA THR A 240 -4.87 -12.58 -8.00
C THR A 240 -3.54 -12.56 -7.24
N PHE A 241 -3.05 -11.38 -6.85
CA PHE A 241 -1.85 -11.28 -6.01
C PHE A 241 -2.06 -11.90 -4.63
N GLY A 242 -3.20 -11.68 -3.99
CA GLY A 242 -3.53 -12.32 -2.71
C GLY A 242 -3.53 -13.84 -2.80
N ILE A 243 -4.13 -14.41 -3.84
CA ILE A 243 -4.11 -15.86 -4.11
C ILE A 243 -2.68 -16.35 -4.35
N LEU A 244 -1.91 -15.65 -5.18
CA LEU A 244 -0.53 -16.02 -5.51
C LEU A 244 0.35 -16.07 -4.26
N LEU A 245 0.29 -15.03 -3.43
CA LEU A 245 1.10 -14.91 -2.22
C LEU A 245 0.67 -15.90 -1.13
N LEU A 246 -0.64 -16.17 -0.98
CA LEU A 246 -1.13 -17.23 -0.10
C LEU A 246 -0.59 -18.60 -0.52
N ARG A 247 -0.69 -18.93 -1.82
CA ARG A 247 -0.14 -20.19 -2.35
C ARG A 247 1.37 -20.25 -2.17
N TRP A 248 2.07 -19.14 -2.36
CA TRP A 248 3.51 -19.06 -2.14
C TRP A 248 3.89 -19.32 -0.68
N HIS A 249 3.15 -18.75 0.28
CA HIS A 249 3.33 -19.07 1.70
C HIS A 249 3.19 -20.57 1.97
N ASN A 250 2.15 -21.22 1.44
CA ASN A 250 1.93 -22.65 1.62
C ASN A 250 3.06 -23.50 1.00
N VAL A 251 3.63 -23.07 -0.13
CA VAL A 251 4.84 -23.69 -0.72
C VAL A 251 6.04 -23.54 0.22
N LEU A 252 6.24 -22.36 0.81
CA LEU A 252 7.32 -22.10 1.77
C LEU A 252 7.16 -22.91 3.06
N ALA A 253 5.94 -23.01 3.60
CA ALA A 253 5.62 -23.81 4.77
C ALA A 253 5.91 -25.30 4.53
N ALA A 254 5.46 -25.85 3.39
CA ALA A 254 5.73 -27.23 3.01
C ALA A 254 7.24 -27.50 2.82
N ARG A 255 8.00 -26.54 2.28
CA ARG A 255 9.46 -26.64 2.18
C ARG A 255 10.13 -26.64 3.55
N ALA A 256 9.71 -25.72 4.44
CA ALA A 256 10.23 -25.65 5.80
C ALA A 256 9.93 -26.96 6.57
N HIS A 257 8.74 -27.53 6.41
CA HIS A 257 8.37 -28.79 7.04
C HIS A 257 9.24 -29.97 6.57
N ARG A 258 9.53 -30.06 5.26
CA ARG A 258 10.45 -31.09 4.74
C ARG A 258 11.88 -30.95 5.28
N GLN A 259 12.36 -29.73 5.49
CA GLN A 259 13.71 -29.46 6.01
C GLN A 259 13.78 -29.65 7.52
N HIS A 260 12.67 -29.39 8.23
CA HIS A 260 12.59 -29.47 9.68
C HIS A 260 11.30 -30.19 10.13
N PRO A 261 11.23 -31.54 10.00
CA PRO A 261 10.02 -32.29 10.30
C PRO A 261 9.56 -32.21 11.76
N GLY A 262 10.48 -31.95 12.69
CA GLY A 262 10.17 -31.82 14.13
C GLY A 262 9.71 -30.44 14.59
N TRP A 263 9.55 -29.46 13.67
CA TRP A 263 9.06 -28.13 14.04
C TRP A 263 7.54 -28.11 14.24
N SER A 264 7.09 -27.34 15.22
CA SER A 264 5.67 -27.05 15.46
C SER A 264 5.05 -26.22 14.34
N ASP A 265 3.72 -26.24 14.24
CA ASP A 265 2.94 -25.41 13.30
C ASP A 265 3.37 -23.93 13.36
N GLU A 266 3.51 -23.38 14.55
CA GLU A 266 3.89 -21.99 14.75
C GLU A 266 5.30 -21.69 14.22
N GLN A 267 6.27 -22.57 14.48
CA GLN A 267 7.63 -22.40 13.96
C GLN A 267 7.66 -22.44 12.43
N LEU A 268 6.89 -23.34 11.82
CA LEU A 268 6.75 -23.46 10.36
C LEU A 268 6.09 -22.22 9.77
N PHE A 269 4.98 -21.77 10.36
CA PHE A 269 4.25 -20.58 9.93
C PHE A 269 5.14 -19.33 9.96
N GLN A 270 5.84 -19.10 11.08
CA GLN A 270 6.74 -17.95 11.22
C GLN A 270 7.94 -18.04 10.27
N ARG A 271 8.48 -19.24 10.00
CA ARG A 271 9.53 -19.42 8.99
C ARG A 271 9.04 -19.07 7.60
N ALA A 272 7.89 -19.60 7.20
CA ALA A 272 7.28 -19.33 5.90
C ALA A 272 6.93 -17.84 5.74
N ARG A 273 6.36 -17.21 6.77
CA ARG A 273 6.10 -15.78 6.84
C ARG A 273 7.35 -14.94 6.62
N ARG A 274 8.44 -15.22 7.35
CA ARG A 274 9.72 -14.49 7.19
C ARG A 274 10.27 -14.58 5.77
N LEU A 275 10.20 -15.77 5.15
CA LEU A 275 10.68 -15.97 3.79
C LEU A 275 9.79 -15.26 2.76
N LEU A 276 8.47 -15.23 2.96
CA LEU A 276 7.57 -14.49 2.07
C LEU A 276 7.83 -12.98 2.14
N ILE A 277 7.96 -12.43 3.36
CA ILE A 277 8.26 -11.00 3.55
C ILE A 277 9.56 -10.63 2.85
N ALA A 278 10.62 -11.44 3.01
CA ALA A 278 11.87 -11.23 2.31
C ALA A 278 11.70 -11.29 0.78
N SER A 279 10.86 -12.20 0.27
CA SER A 279 10.54 -12.30 -1.16
C SER A 279 9.84 -11.04 -1.67
N LEU A 280 8.91 -10.48 -0.88
CA LEU A 280 8.15 -9.28 -1.23
C LEU A 280 9.04 -8.04 -1.26
N GLN A 281 9.90 -7.87 -0.25
CA GLN A 281 10.88 -6.78 -0.19
C GLN A 281 11.88 -6.85 -1.35
N LEU A 282 12.35 -8.05 -1.71
CA LEU A 282 13.22 -8.23 -2.87
C LEU A 282 12.52 -7.90 -4.18
N ALA A 283 11.28 -8.38 -4.36
CA ALA A 283 10.49 -8.07 -5.54
C ALA A 283 10.26 -6.55 -5.69
N TRP A 284 10.04 -5.86 -4.58
CA TRP A 284 9.97 -4.40 -4.55
C TRP A 284 11.28 -3.73 -5.00
N GLU A 285 12.44 -4.13 -4.46
CA GLU A 285 13.71 -3.52 -4.86
C GLU A 285 14.01 -3.75 -6.36
N LEU A 286 13.72 -4.95 -6.88
CA LEU A 286 13.86 -5.25 -8.31
C LEU A 286 12.89 -4.42 -9.17
N ALA A 287 11.63 -4.28 -8.74
CA ALA A 287 10.64 -3.47 -9.44
C ALA A 287 11.06 -1.98 -9.43
N ARG A 288 11.56 -1.50 -8.30
CA ARG A 288 12.04 -0.13 -8.13
C ARG A 288 13.20 0.17 -9.07
N GLU A 289 14.20 -0.70 -9.17
CA GLU A 289 15.32 -0.52 -10.11
C GLU A 289 14.83 -0.36 -11.56
N ASN A 290 13.81 -1.13 -11.94
CA ASN A 290 13.20 -1.06 -13.27
C ASN A 290 12.45 0.27 -13.50
N VAL A 291 11.87 0.85 -12.44
CA VAL A 291 11.21 2.18 -12.48
C VAL A 291 12.22 3.33 -12.38
N THR A 292 13.41 3.11 -11.80
CA THR A 292 14.43 4.14 -11.58
C THR A 292 15.59 4.15 -12.58
N GLN A 293 15.35 3.74 -13.83
CA GLN A 293 16.32 3.96 -14.92
C GLN A 293 16.64 5.45 -15.20
N LEU A 294 16.02 6.39 -14.46
CA LEU A 294 16.37 7.81 -14.35
C LEU A 294 17.03 8.23 -13.00
N ARG A 295 17.81 7.37 -12.33
CA ARG A 295 18.54 7.75 -11.07
C ARG A 295 20.03 7.41 -11.04
N GLN A 296 20.74 7.50 -12.16
CA GLN A 296 22.20 7.32 -12.13
C GLN A 296 22.95 8.46 -11.41
N THR A 297 22.31 9.61 -11.14
CA THR A 297 22.96 10.76 -10.49
C THR A 297 22.85 10.75 -8.96
N VAL A 298 21.77 10.22 -8.38
CA VAL A 298 21.52 10.29 -6.91
C VAL A 298 22.20 9.16 -6.12
N THR A 299 22.40 8.00 -6.74
CA THR A 299 22.99 6.82 -6.06
C THR A 299 24.48 6.99 -5.78
N ARG A 300 25.21 7.82 -6.53
CA ARG A 300 26.64 8.11 -6.28
C ARG A 300 26.86 8.94 -5.01
N LEU A 301 25.90 9.78 -4.61
CA LEU A 301 26.02 10.61 -3.40
C LEU A 301 25.81 9.81 -2.09
N ARG A 302 25.00 8.74 -2.11
CA ARG A 302 24.77 7.89 -0.92
C ARG A 302 25.97 7.05 -0.51
N HIS A 303 26.86 6.71 -1.45
CA HIS A 303 28.08 5.97 -1.15
C HIS A 303 29.22 6.86 -0.63
N ALA A 304 29.17 8.17 -0.88
CA ALA A 304 30.22 9.11 -0.48
C ALA A 304 30.04 9.65 0.95
N ILE A 305 28.82 9.67 1.47
CA ILE A 305 28.52 10.21 2.79
C ILE A 305 28.26 9.04 3.75
N GLY A 306 29.35 8.48 4.28
CA GLY A 306 29.30 7.60 5.44
C GLY A 306 28.63 8.32 6.59
N SER A 307 27.32 8.12 6.77
CA SER A 307 26.55 8.74 7.84
C SER A 307 25.57 7.72 8.40
N GLN A 308 25.64 7.53 9.71
CA GLN A 308 24.52 7.03 10.50
C GLN A 308 23.40 8.08 10.42
N ALA A 309 22.66 8.07 9.31
CA ALA A 309 21.48 8.90 9.15
C ALA A 309 20.34 8.26 9.94
N ILE A 310 19.80 8.99 10.92
CA ILE A 310 18.49 8.70 11.51
C ILE A 310 17.48 8.75 10.35
N THR A 311 17.19 7.59 9.78
CA THR A 311 16.20 7.47 8.72
C THR A 311 14.85 7.50 9.40
N TYR A 312 14.09 8.58 9.21
CA TYR A 312 12.69 8.62 9.63
C TYR A 312 11.90 7.70 8.71
N TYR A 313 11.45 6.58 9.26
CA TYR A 313 10.59 5.62 8.56
C TYR A 313 9.14 6.08 8.73
N GLY A 314 8.62 6.87 7.80
CA GLY A 314 7.22 7.29 7.80
C GLY A 314 6.70 7.42 6.38
N VAL A 315 5.43 7.09 6.17
CA VAL A 315 4.77 7.36 4.89
C VAL A 315 4.37 8.82 4.85
N PHE A 316 4.72 9.50 3.77
CA PHE A 316 4.42 10.89 3.56
C PHE A 316 2.99 11.07 3.05
N VAL A 317 2.30 12.15 3.45
CA VAL A 317 0.99 12.50 2.88
C VAL A 317 1.09 12.63 1.35
N GLU A 318 2.20 13.20 0.87
CA GLU A 318 2.46 13.36 -0.56
C GLU A 318 2.71 12.02 -1.26
N LEU A 319 3.18 10.98 -0.55
CA LEU A 319 3.34 9.63 -1.12
C LEU A 319 2.01 8.91 -1.29
N ASP A 320 0.98 9.20 -0.50
CA ASP A 320 -0.36 8.63 -0.72
C ASP A 320 -0.94 9.18 -2.03
N SER A 321 -0.87 10.51 -2.22
CA SER A 321 -1.30 11.17 -3.46
C SER A 321 -0.47 10.72 -4.67
N VAL A 322 0.86 10.79 -4.59
CA VAL A 322 1.76 10.43 -5.70
C VAL A 322 1.86 8.92 -5.88
N GLY A 323 1.68 8.09 -4.85
CA GLY A 323 1.72 6.63 -4.96
C GLY A 323 0.49 6.06 -5.65
N ILE A 324 -0.69 6.62 -5.37
CA ILE A 324 -1.93 6.30 -6.09
C ILE A 324 -1.87 6.86 -7.51
N GLU A 325 -1.41 8.10 -7.67
CA GLU A 325 -1.32 8.74 -8.98
C GLU A 325 -0.23 8.11 -9.84
N SER A 326 1.00 7.88 -9.38
CA SER A 326 2.08 7.30 -10.20
C SER A 326 1.80 5.88 -10.65
N VAL A 327 0.95 5.11 -9.97
CA VAL A 327 0.45 3.82 -10.47
C VAL A 327 -0.54 4.02 -11.65
N VAL A 328 -1.16 5.19 -11.75
CA VAL A 328 -2.04 5.67 -12.82
C VAL A 328 -1.30 6.55 -13.86
N THR A 329 -0.23 7.25 -13.49
CA THR A 329 0.62 8.15 -14.27
C THR A 329 2.05 7.63 -14.29
N LEU A 330 2.22 6.42 -14.83
CA LEU A 330 3.51 5.98 -15.36
C LEU A 330 3.73 6.49 -16.80
N ASN A 331 3.17 7.65 -17.15
CA ASN A 331 3.37 8.34 -18.42
C ASN A 331 3.68 9.83 -18.16
N SER A 332 4.72 10.29 -18.86
CA SER A 332 5.23 11.66 -19.03
C SER A 332 5.65 12.44 -17.79
N TYR A 333 6.94 12.37 -17.47
CA TYR A 333 7.69 13.56 -17.09
C TYR A 333 9.06 13.48 -17.76
N ASP A 334 9.18 14.18 -18.90
CA ASP A 334 10.45 14.37 -19.61
C ASP A 334 10.94 15.76 -19.17
N ASP A 335 11.83 15.80 -18.17
CA ASP A 335 12.52 17.02 -17.78
C ASP A 335 13.52 17.38 -18.89
N LYS A 336 13.05 18.16 -19.88
CA LYS A 336 13.94 19.09 -20.57
C LYS A 336 13.92 20.42 -19.84
N LEU A 337 14.77 20.48 -18.81
CA LEU A 337 15.47 21.71 -18.47
C LEU A 337 16.33 22.09 -19.68
N ASP A 338 15.83 22.97 -20.55
CA ASP A 338 16.72 23.89 -21.26
C ASP A 338 16.74 25.20 -20.47
N THR A 339 17.80 25.31 -19.70
CA THR A 339 18.42 26.58 -19.37
C THR A 339 18.79 27.28 -20.67
N ASP A 340 18.27 28.49 -20.88
CA ASP A 340 19.14 29.55 -21.39
C ASP A 340 18.74 30.90 -20.81
N VAL A 341 19.67 31.46 -20.05
CA VAL A 341 19.77 32.85 -19.69
C VAL A 341 20.77 33.44 -20.67
N THR A 342 20.35 34.38 -21.52
CA THR A 342 21.13 35.58 -21.88
C THR A 342 20.28 36.56 -22.69
N GLU A 343 20.39 37.82 -22.26
CA GLU A 343 19.88 39.12 -22.77
C GLU A 343 18.40 39.46 -22.61
#